data_AF-S9NYU7-F1
#
_entry.id   AF-S9NYU7-F1
#
_cell.length_a   1.000
_cell.length_b   1.000
_cell.length_c   1.000
_cell.angle_alpha   90.00
_cell.angle_beta   90.00
_cell.angle_gamma   90.00
#
_symmetry.space_group_name_H-M   'P 1'
#
loop_
_entity.id
_entity.type
_entity.pdbx_description
1 polymer ?
#
loop_
_entity_poly.entity_id
_entity_poly.type
_entity_poly.pdbx_seq_one_letter_code
_entity_poly.pdbx_strand_id
1 'polypeptide(L)'
;MPPTSQAVHQLVPRLAWGDAVGNQVRYLRELLRGWGYASEIYAEQWDEQCRPLVRPAKDYPREADDRSALLIHHSFESRLVPLIARAPGRKAVVYHNVTPSRLFEGFERKVAEACTAAREELREMRPWVERAWAYSRFSAEELVAAGYDGVSVLPFAVDWRAFDVAPDPVLRAELDDGHANILFVGRAVPSKRVDDVLRVFTAYQRLHQPRSRLIVAGYLNRESPYGAYLYGLKEMLGAERVQFLGRVSAAQLSACFSVATAYLSMSRHEGFGVPLLEAMYRGVPVLAYGAAAVPETMGGAGVASLTHEPLEVARLLAVLERTPALRDEMLRAQRARVARLGQEAVAEAIRERLQPFLEGAPHAARSREQAPTVSLVCPGFVAHPDALESRLARRLARELPGARVLALDPNPQPVELAPRALSVEGLDVRAFTPDEPLPRDAARELPGSSALETALLSSRAPVVFLPEDSLVARETRARLSVASWGVRATIDPEQLEPTLSALIQALRATGALRAT
;
A
#
# COMPACT_ATOMS: atom_id res chain seq x y z
N MET A 1 6.54 19.53 28.91
CA MET A 1 7.80 18.80 28.64
C MET A 1 7.59 17.38 29.14
N PRO A 2 7.83 16.34 28.32
CA PRO A 2 7.78 14.97 28.83
C PRO A 2 8.80 14.82 29.97
N PRO A 3 8.55 13.95 30.96
CA PRO A 3 9.52 13.69 32.00
C PRO A 3 10.82 13.21 31.33
N THR A 4 11.94 13.82 31.70
CA THR A 4 13.30 13.60 31.17
C THR A 4 13.85 12.17 31.31
N SER A 5 13.00 11.20 31.68
CA SER A 5 13.34 9.80 31.91
C SER A 5 12.53 8.80 31.07
N GLN A 6 11.67 9.24 30.14
CA GLN A 6 10.86 8.31 29.35
C GLN A 6 11.58 7.91 28.05
N ALA A 7 11.75 6.60 27.86
CA ALA A 7 12.42 6.04 26.69
C ALA A 7 11.41 5.51 25.67
N VAL A 8 11.59 5.90 24.40
CA VAL A 8 10.74 5.49 23.26
C VAL A 8 11.65 4.94 22.18
N HIS A 9 11.77 3.62 22.14
CA HIS A 9 12.67 2.91 21.24
C HIS A 9 11.94 2.36 20.03
N GLN A 10 12.71 2.05 18.99
CA GLN A 10 12.20 1.46 17.76
C GLN A 10 12.83 0.09 17.53
N LEU A 11 12.06 -0.88 17.09
CA LEU A 11 12.51 -2.21 16.70
C LEU A 11 12.17 -2.46 15.24
N VAL A 12 13.15 -2.85 14.42
CA VAL A 12 12.98 -3.13 13.00
C VAL A 12 13.70 -4.42 12.61
N PRO A 13 13.14 -5.32 11.77
CA PRO A 13 13.84 -6.54 11.33
C PRO A 13 15.17 -6.22 10.65
N ARG A 14 15.15 -5.27 9.70
CA ARG A 14 16.34 -4.80 8.99
C ARG A 14 16.35 -3.28 8.88
N LEU A 15 17.43 -2.65 9.32
CA LEU A 15 17.68 -1.23 9.07
C LEU A 15 18.56 -1.04 7.84
N ALA A 16 17.93 -0.82 6.68
CA ALA A 16 18.62 -0.56 5.42
C ALA A 16 18.86 0.95 5.19
N TRP A 17 19.94 1.28 4.48
CA TRP A 17 20.23 2.67 4.12
C TRP A 17 19.49 3.06 2.84
N GLY A 18 18.76 4.18 2.89
CA GLY A 18 18.14 4.78 1.70
C GLY A 18 16.87 4.09 1.21
N ASP A 19 16.34 3.10 1.94
CA ASP A 19 15.01 2.56 1.67
C ASP A 19 13.93 3.31 2.46
N ALA A 20 12.66 3.10 2.08
CA ALA A 20 11.53 3.81 2.68
C ALA A 20 11.41 3.53 4.19
N VAL A 21 11.58 2.28 4.61
CA VAL A 21 11.44 1.85 6.01
C VAL A 21 12.55 2.45 6.86
N GLY A 22 13.81 2.29 6.47
CA GLY A 22 14.96 2.80 7.21
C GLY A 22 14.99 4.33 7.26
N ASN A 23 14.50 5.02 6.22
CA ASN A 23 14.32 6.47 6.26
C ASN A 23 13.27 6.88 7.30
N GLN A 24 12.12 6.20 7.36
CA GLN A 24 11.09 6.47 8.37
C GLN A 24 11.60 6.25 9.80
N VAL A 25 12.26 5.11 10.05
CA VAL A 25 12.77 4.75 11.40
C VAL A 25 13.76 5.81 11.90
N ARG A 26 14.66 6.26 11.02
CA ARG A 26 15.62 7.32 11.36
C ARG A 26 14.93 8.65 11.59
N TYR A 27 13.99 9.03 10.73
CA TYR A 27 13.23 10.28 10.89
C TYR A 27 12.45 10.32 12.21
N LEU A 28 11.72 9.24 12.54
CA LEU A 28 10.99 9.13 13.80
C LEU A 28 11.91 9.20 15.02
N ARG A 29 13.12 8.62 14.95
CA ARG A 29 14.12 8.74 16.03
C ARG A 29 14.49 10.20 16.28
N GLU A 30 14.77 10.94 15.21
CA GLU A 30 15.16 12.36 15.32
C GLU A 30 14.00 13.20 15.86
N LEU A 31 12.75 12.94 15.46
CA LEU A 31 11.59 13.58 16.04
C LEU A 31 11.44 13.28 17.54
N LEU A 32 11.50 12.00 17.93
CA LEU A 32 11.37 11.59 19.32
C LEU A 32 12.45 12.24 20.19
N ARG A 33 13.71 12.27 19.72
CA ARG A 33 14.81 12.97 20.40
C ARG A 33 14.57 14.48 20.49
N GLY A 34 14.11 15.09 19.39
CA GLY A 34 13.73 16.51 19.36
C GLY A 34 12.59 16.86 20.32
N TRP A 35 11.69 15.91 20.61
CA TRP A 35 10.64 16.06 21.61
C TRP A 35 11.08 15.76 23.05
N GLY A 36 12.34 15.37 23.26
CA GLY A 36 12.93 15.13 24.58
C GLY A 36 12.90 13.68 25.07
N TYR A 37 12.55 12.71 24.22
CA TYR A 37 12.59 11.29 24.57
C TYR A 37 13.97 10.68 24.33
N ALA A 38 14.39 9.75 25.19
CA ALA A 38 15.50 8.87 24.86
C ALA A 38 15.04 7.88 23.77
N SER A 39 15.69 7.87 22.60
CA SER A 39 15.27 7.02 21.48
C SER A 39 16.46 6.38 20.77
N GLU A 40 16.41 5.06 20.72
CA GLU A 40 17.40 4.18 20.08
C GLU A 40 16.70 3.24 19.09
N ILE A 41 17.43 2.83 18.05
CA ILE A 41 16.95 1.89 17.04
C ILE A 41 17.59 0.53 17.31
N TYR A 42 16.76 -0.49 17.42
CA TYR A 42 17.15 -1.88 17.59
C TYR A 42 16.82 -2.65 16.32
N ALA A 43 17.76 -3.47 15.81
CA ALA A 43 17.52 -4.26 14.61
C ALA A 43 18.16 -5.66 14.64
N GLU A 44 17.58 -6.61 13.91
CA GLU A 44 18.18 -7.95 13.72
C GLU A 44 19.30 -7.90 12.68
N GLN A 45 19.10 -7.11 11.63
CA GLN A 45 20.06 -6.89 10.54
C GLN A 45 20.19 -5.40 10.23
N TRP A 46 21.33 -4.97 9.70
CA TRP A 46 21.52 -3.60 9.23
C TRP A 46 22.61 -3.53 8.17
N ASP A 47 22.55 -2.49 7.33
CA ASP A 47 23.64 -2.17 6.41
C ASP A 47 24.81 -1.51 7.19
N GLU A 48 26.05 -1.64 6.71
CA GLU A 48 27.23 -1.14 7.44
C GLU A 48 27.15 0.37 7.74
N GLN A 49 26.56 1.15 6.83
CA GLN A 49 26.33 2.60 6.99
C GLN A 49 25.42 2.94 8.18
N CYS A 50 24.57 2.00 8.59
CA CYS A 50 23.64 2.17 9.70
C CYS A 50 24.27 1.78 11.06
N ARG A 51 25.45 1.17 11.08
CA ARG A 51 26.11 0.67 12.30
C ARG A 51 26.20 1.69 13.45
N PRO A 52 26.56 2.98 13.26
CA PRO A 52 26.61 3.94 14.37
C PRO A 52 25.22 4.36 14.88
N LEU A 53 24.15 3.98 14.16
CA LEU A 53 22.79 4.41 14.45
C LEU A 53 21.94 3.33 15.13
N VAL A 54 22.45 2.10 15.26
CA VAL A 54 21.65 0.91 15.57
C VAL A 54 22.29 0.05 16.66
N ARG A 55 21.43 -0.62 17.44
CA ARG A 55 21.79 -1.62 18.44
C ARG A 55 21.24 -3.00 18.04
N PRO A 56 21.87 -4.11 18.44
CA PRO A 56 21.32 -5.44 18.17
C PRO A 56 19.95 -5.64 18.85
N ALA A 57 18.96 -6.17 18.12
CA ALA A 57 17.60 -6.40 18.64
C ALA A 57 17.57 -7.20 19.94
N LYS A 58 18.44 -8.21 20.06
CA LYS A 58 18.56 -9.08 21.23
C LYS A 58 18.89 -8.36 22.54
N ASP A 59 19.43 -7.13 22.47
CA ASP A 59 19.85 -6.37 23.64
C ASP A 59 18.68 -5.55 24.23
N TYR A 60 17.63 -5.29 23.45
CA TYR A 60 16.47 -4.50 23.89
C TYR A 60 15.88 -4.94 25.24
N PRO A 61 15.58 -6.24 25.49
CA PRO A 61 14.97 -6.66 26.75
C PRO A 61 15.81 -6.39 28.00
N ARG A 62 17.12 -6.15 27.85
CA ARG A 62 18.04 -5.82 28.95
C ARG A 62 18.24 -4.32 29.13
N GLU A 63 18.02 -3.54 28.08
CA GLU A 63 18.25 -2.09 28.08
C GLU A 63 16.98 -1.27 28.34
N ALA A 64 15.80 -1.87 28.15
CA ALA A 64 14.50 -1.25 28.41
C ALA A 64 13.89 -1.69 29.76
N ASP A 65 12.95 -0.89 30.26
CA ASP A 65 12.17 -1.13 31.48
C ASP A 65 10.65 -1.02 31.23
N ASP A 66 9.83 -1.25 32.26
CA ASP A 66 8.36 -1.20 32.13
C ASP A 66 7.80 0.21 31.85
N ARG A 67 8.62 1.25 32.01
CA ARG A 67 8.26 2.64 31.67
C ARG A 67 8.62 2.98 30.21
N SER A 68 9.33 2.09 29.54
CA SER A 68 9.74 2.26 28.14
C SER A 68 8.57 2.01 27.20
N ALA A 69 8.61 2.64 26.03
CA ALA A 69 7.71 2.38 24.91
C ALA A 69 8.51 1.83 23.71
N LEU A 70 7.91 0.88 22.99
CA LEU A 70 8.49 0.24 21.81
C LEU A 70 7.61 0.44 20.58
N LEU A 71 8.16 1.06 19.56
CA LEU A 71 7.57 1.12 18.22
C LEU A 71 8.15 -0.02 17.36
N ILE A 72 7.31 -0.96 16.97
CA ILE A 72 7.70 -2.16 16.22
C ILE A 72 7.40 -1.93 14.74
N HIS A 73 8.43 -1.82 13.92
CA HIS A 73 8.28 -1.63 12.48
C HIS A 73 8.14 -2.97 11.77
N HIS A 74 6.97 -3.23 11.19
CA HIS A 74 6.66 -4.50 10.54
C HIS A 74 6.49 -4.32 9.02
N SER A 75 7.33 -5.00 8.23
CA SER A 75 7.36 -4.83 6.77
C SER A 75 7.63 -6.13 6.00
N PHE A 76 8.14 -7.16 6.67
CA PHE A 76 8.54 -8.44 6.07
C PHE A 76 8.72 -9.49 7.17
N GLU A 77 8.98 -10.75 6.78
CA GLU A 77 9.22 -11.85 7.72
C GLU A 77 10.37 -11.49 8.66
N SER A 78 10.19 -11.83 9.94
CA SER A 78 11.14 -11.58 11.01
C SER A 78 11.09 -12.72 12.03
N ARG A 79 12.12 -12.86 12.85
CA ARG A 79 12.07 -13.80 13.99
C ARG A 79 11.88 -13.08 15.31
N LEU A 80 11.22 -11.92 15.26
CA LEU A 80 11.14 -10.98 16.38
C LEU A 80 9.93 -11.20 17.29
N VAL A 81 8.90 -11.96 16.88
CA VAL A 81 7.70 -12.20 17.70
C VAL A 81 8.03 -12.72 19.12
N PRO A 82 8.93 -13.73 19.30
CA PRO A 82 9.31 -14.19 20.64
C PRO A 82 10.08 -13.14 21.46
N LEU A 83 10.77 -12.20 20.80
CA LEU A 83 11.44 -11.09 21.46
C LEU A 83 10.43 -10.03 21.89
N ILE A 84 9.48 -9.71 21.01
CA ILE A 84 8.38 -8.77 21.27
C ILE A 84 7.54 -9.25 22.45
N ALA A 85 7.20 -10.54 22.52
CA ALA A 85 6.42 -11.10 23.62
C ALA A 85 7.09 -10.93 25.00
N ARG A 86 8.42 -11.02 25.08
CA ARG A 86 9.19 -10.86 26.33
C ARG A 86 9.70 -9.44 26.57
N ALA A 87 9.53 -8.54 25.62
CA ALA A 87 10.07 -7.19 25.70
C ALA A 87 9.32 -6.41 26.81
N PRO A 88 10.03 -5.67 27.68
CA PRO A 88 9.37 -4.84 28.68
C PRO A 88 8.72 -3.61 28.04
N GLY A 89 7.83 -2.97 28.80
CA GLY A 89 7.20 -1.73 28.41
C GLY A 89 6.02 -1.87 27.43
N ARG A 90 5.46 -0.71 27.08
CA ARG A 90 4.29 -0.59 26.20
C ARG A 90 4.70 -0.72 24.74
N LYS A 91 3.86 -1.33 23.92
CA LYS A 91 4.22 -1.71 22.55
C LYS A 91 3.19 -1.22 21.57
N ALA A 92 3.67 -0.69 20.46
CA ALA A 92 2.85 -0.32 19.33
C ALA A 92 3.48 -0.83 18.04
N VAL A 93 2.66 -1.16 17.05
CA VAL A 93 3.16 -1.58 15.72
C VAL A 93 3.05 -0.41 14.74
N VAL A 94 4.07 -0.23 13.92
CA VAL A 94 4.09 0.66 12.75
C VAL A 94 4.24 -0.22 11.52
N TYR A 95 3.13 -0.46 10.84
CA TYR A 95 3.02 -1.35 9.70
C TYR A 95 3.39 -0.65 8.39
N HIS A 96 4.39 -1.19 7.70
CA HIS A 96 4.92 -0.67 6.44
C HIS A 96 4.40 -1.41 5.20
N ASN A 97 3.32 -2.18 5.37
CA ASN A 97 2.67 -2.95 4.32
C ASN A 97 3.49 -4.15 3.81
N VAL A 98 3.01 -5.37 4.07
CA VAL A 98 3.58 -6.59 3.50
C VAL A 98 2.94 -6.82 2.14
N THR A 99 3.73 -7.12 1.11
CA THR A 99 3.17 -7.37 -0.24
C THR A 99 2.44 -8.71 -0.31
N PRO A 100 1.26 -8.81 -0.96
CA PRO A 100 0.56 -10.09 -1.15
C PRO A 100 1.48 -11.14 -1.79
N SER A 101 1.54 -12.34 -1.19
CA SER A 101 2.38 -13.45 -1.67
C SER A 101 2.09 -13.81 -3.12
N ARG A 102 0.81 -13.74 -3.52
CA ARG A 102 0.30 -13.94 -4.88
C ARG A 102 0.98 -13.10 -5.97
N LEU A 103 1.51 -11.93 -5.63
CA LEU A 103 2.21 -11.10 -6.60
C LEU A 103 3.60 -11.66 -6.94
N PHE A 104 4.15 -12.53 -6.09
CA PHE A 104 5.42 -13.21 -6.31
C PHE A 104 5.26 -14.67 -6.76
N GLU A 105 4.04 -15.23 -6.71
CA GLU A 105 3.74 -16.57 -7.23
C GLU A 105 4.17 -16.66 -8.72
N GLY A 106 4.86 -17.74 -9.07
CA GLY A 106 5.41 -17.95 -10.42
C GLY A 106 6.80 -17.34 -10.68
N PHE A 107 7.25 -16.38 -9.85
CA PHE A 107 8.59 -15.79 -9.97
C PHE A 107 9.49 -16.13 -8.78
N GLU A 108 9.02 -15.93 -7.55
CA GLU A 108 9.88 -15.93 -6.35
C GLU A 108 9.19 -16.63 -5.18
N ARG A 109 9.12 -17.97 -5.22
CA ARG A 109 8.43 -18.79 -4.20
C ARG A 109 8.86 -18.48 -2.75
N LYS A 110 10.17 -18.35 -2.49
CA LYS A 110 10.68 -18.04 -1.15
C LYS A 110 10.21 -16.68 -0.64
N VAL A 111 10.11 -15.68 -1.52
CA VAL A 111 9.61 -14.35 -1.17
C VAL A 111 8.11 -14.41 -0.91
N ALA A 112 7.36 -15.19 -1.71
CA ALA A 112 5.95 -15.43 -1.47
C ALA A 112 5.71 -16.09 -0.09
N GLU A 113 6.49 -17.12 0.26
CA GLU A 113 6.44 -17.80 1.57
C GLU A 113 6.77 -16.83 2.72
N ALA A 114 7.82 -16.01 2.58
CA ALA A 114 8.16 -14.99 3.57
C ALA A 114 7.07 -13.91 3.72
N CYS A 115 6.42 -13.49 2.62
CA CYS A 115 5.28 -12.58 2.68
C CYS A 115 4.06 -13.18 3.41
N THR A 116 3.86 -14.50 3.33
CA THR A 116 2.84 -15.21 4.10
C THR A 116 3.23 -15.25 5.58
N ALA A 117 4.46 -15.67 5.89
CA ALA A 117 4.98 -15.74 7.26
C ALA A 117 4.94 -14.36 7.96
N ALA A 118 5.32 -13.29 7.25
CA ALA A 118 5.21 -11.93 7.77
C ALA A 118 3.78 -11.56 8.19
N ARG A 119 2.75 -12.02 7.48
CA ARG A 119 1.35 -11.78 7.86
C ARG A 119 0.93 -12.63 9.05
N GLU A 120 1.46 -13.84 9.16
CA GLU A 120 1.24 -14.71 10.32
C GLU A 120 1.85 -14.06 11.57
N GLU A 121 3.09 -13.59 11.50
CA GLU A 121 3.75 -12.83 12.56
C GLU A 121 2.95 -11.59 12.97
N LEU A 122 2.39 -10.86 11.99
CA LEU A 122 1.53 -9.71 12.27
C LEU A 122 0.34 -10.12 13.14
N ARG A 123 -0.26 -11.29 12.94
CA ARG A 123 -1.38 -11.79 13.77
C ARG A 123 -0.90 -12.28 15.13
N GLU A 124 0.25 -12.95 15.19
CA GLU A 124 0.83 -13.47 16.43
C GLU A 124 1.27 -12.36 17.39
N MET A 125 1.70 -11.22 16.86
CA MET A 125 2.14 -10.06 17.64
C MET A 125 1.00 -9.30 18.33
N ARG A 126 -0.22 -9.39 17.77
CA ARG A 126 -1.42 -8.67 18.20
C ARG A 126 -1.68 -8.66 19.72
N PRO A 127 -1.56 -9.78 20.48
CA PRO A 127 -1.86 -9.79 21.91
C PRO A 127 -0.93 -8.89 22.75
N TRP A 128 0.22 -8.52 22.20
CA TRP A 128 1.27 -7.76 22.90
C TRP A 128 1.25 -6.28 22.56
N VAL A 129 0.40 -5.86 21.63
CA VAL A 129 0.42 -4.52 21.02
C VAL A 129 -0.82 -3.73 21.45
N GLU A 130 -0.60 -2.52 21.96
CA GLU A 130 -1.66 -1.64 22.45
C GLU A 130 -2.27 -0.77 21.34
N ARG A 131 -1.42 -0.30 20.42
CA ARG A 131 -1.73 0.62 19.34
C ARG A 131 -1.10 0.16 18.04
N ALA A 132 -1.74 0.46 16.93
CA ALA A 132 -1.23 0.13 15.62
C ALA A 132 -1.35 1.32 14.67
N TRP A 133 -0.32 1.52 13.88
CA TRP A 133 -0.28 2.55 12.86
C TRP A 133 0.13 1.98 11.52
N ALA A 134 -0.39 2.57 10.46
CA ALA A 134 0.09 2.38 9.11
C ALA A 134 0.30 3.73 8.43
N TYR A 135 0.94 3.75 7.27
CA TYR A 135 1.21 4.98 6.51
C TYR A 135 0.19 5.30 5.42
N SER A 136 -0.79 4.42 5.25
CA SER A 136 -1.92 4.59 4.36
C SER A 136 -3.12 3.90 4.98
N ARG A 137 -4.32 4.33 4.57
CA ARG A 137 -5.57 3.71 5.00
C ARG A 137 -5.70 2.31 4.44
N PHE A 138 -5.24 2.10 3.21
CA PHE A 138 -5.10 0.77 2.61
C PHE A 138 -4.32 -0.20 3.53
N SER A 139 -3.19 0.24 4.08
CA SER A 139 -2.40 -0.59 5.00
C SER A 139 -3.02 -0.68 6.40
N ALA A 140 -3.77 0.34 6.83
CA ALA A 140 -4.51 0.32 8.10
C ALA A 140 -5.66 -0.70 8.07
N GLU A 141 -6.32 -0.90 6.93
CA GLU A 141 -7.34 -1.95 6.76
C GLU A 141 -6.78 -3.34 7.06
N GLU A 142 -5.54 -3.63 6.66
CA GLU A 142 -4.92 -4.93 6.94
C GLU A 142 -4.62 -5.12 8.44
N LEU A 143 -4.30 -4.05 9.17
CA LEU A 143 -4.18 -4.09 10.63
C LEU A 143 -5.53 -4.36 11.30
N VAL A 144 -6.59 -3.69 10.86
CA VAL A 144 -7.96 -3.94 11.35
C VAL A 144 -8.37 -5.38 11.05
N ALA A 145 -8.09 -5.87 9.84
CA ALA A 145 -8.37 -7.24 9.42
C ALA A 145 -7.60 -8.29 10.26
N ALA A 146 -6.38 -7.96 10.70
CA ALA A 146 -5.58 -8.77 11.61
C ALA A 146 -6.04 -8.68 13.08
N GLY A 147 -7.06 -7.85 13.38
CA GLY A 147 -7.68 -7.73 14.70
C GLY A 147 -6.96 -6.78 15.66
N TYR A 148 -6.19 -5.83 15.14
CA TYR A 148 -5.62 -4.76 15.96
C TYR A 148 -6.69 -3.72 16.29
N ASP A 149 -6.66 -3.21 17.53
CA ASP A 149 -7.48 -2.06 17.93
C ASP A 149 -6.67 -0.76 17.93
N GLY A 150 -7.37 0.37 17.96
CA GLY A 150 -6.72 1.68 17.99
C GLY A 150 -5.84 1.91 16.75
N VAL A 151 -6.23 1.32 15.62
CA VAL A 151 -5.56 1.51 14.33
C VAL A 151 -5.78 2.95 13.86
N SER A 152 -4.70 3.61 13.46
CA SER A 152 -4.79 4.93 12.80
C SER A 152 -3.68 5.12 11.77
N VAL A 153 -3.84 6.12 10.90
CA VAL A 153 -2.81 6.44 9.91
C VAL A 153 -1.84 7.47 10.47
N LEU A 154 -0.55 7.16 10.37
CA LEU A 154 0.53 8.13 10.59
C LEU A 154 0.86 8.82 9.26
N PRO A 155 1.03 10.15 9.27
CA PRO A 155 1.62 10.84 8.12
C PRO A 155 2.99 10.23 7.80
N PHE A 156 3.23 9.91 6.54
CA PHE A 156 4.53 9.42 6.11
C PHE A 156 5.50 10.60 5.99
N ALA A 157 6.63 10.52 6.69
CA ALA A 157 7.61 11.59 6.68
C ALA A 157 8.50 11.55 5.45
N VAL A 158 8.43 12.59 4.61
CA VAL A 158 9.37 12.74 3.50
C VAL A 158 10.38 13.81 3.86
N ASP A 159 11.66 13.45 3.87
CA ASP A 159 12.73 14.44 3.93
C ASP A 159 12.93 15.04 2.54
N TRP A 160 12.25 16.14 2.26
CA TRP A 160 12.30 16.82 0.96
C TRP A 160 13.71 17.29 0.58
N ARG A 161 14.57 17.58 1.57
CA ARG A 161 15.97 18.00 1.34
C ARG A 161 16.79 16.89 0.71
N ALA A 162 16.41 15.62 0.93
CA ALA A 162 17.05 14.48 0.28
C ALA A 162 16.84 14.50 -1.25
N PHE A 163 15.86 15.26 -1.74
CA PHE A 163 15.63 15.47 -3.16
C PHE A 163 16.33 16.73 -3.69
N ASP A 164 16.95 17.58 -2.87
CA ASP A 164 17.66 18.78 -3.35
C ASP A 164 19.10 18.45 -3.79
N VAL A 165 19.23 17.46 -4.67
CA VAL A 165 20.50 17.00 -5.23
C VAL A 165 20.66 17.52 -6.65
N ALA A 166 21.80 18.11 -6.96
CA ALA A 166 22.15 18.55 -8.31
C ALA A 166 22.20 17.35 -9.27
N PRO A 167 21.67 17.48 -10.51
CA PRO A 167 21.69 16.41 -11.48
C PRO A 167 23.13 16.08 -11.91
N ASP A 168 23.40 14.79 -12.11
CA ASP A 168 24.64 14.34 -12.76
C ASP A 168 24.71 14.96 -14.17
N PRO A 169 25.73 15.80 -14.46
CA PRO A 169 25.75 16.57 -15.70
C PRO A 169 25.97 15.70 -16.94
N VAL A 170 26.69 14.58 -16.81
CA VAL A 170 26.99 13.68 -17.92
C VAL A 170 25.73 12.92 -18.31
N LEU A 171 25.11 12.24 -17.34
CA LEU A 171 23.88 11.49 -17.60
C LEU A 171 22.74 12.42 -18.06
N ARG A 172 22.64 13.63 -17.49
CA ARG A 172 21.65 14.61 -17.95
C ARG A 172 21.86 14.96 -19.42
N ALA A 173 23.09 15.26 -19.84
CA ALA A 173 23.38 15.59 -21.24
C ALA A 173 23.10 14.43 -22.19
N GLU A 174 23.35 13.19 -21.78
CA GLU A 174 23.02 11.99 -22.56
C GLU A 174 21.51 11.79 -22.74
N LEU A 175 20.71 12.14 -21.72
CA LEU A 175 19.26 11.93 -21.72
C LEU A 175 18.45 13.14 -22.24
N ASP A 176 19.07 14.32 -22.34
CA ASP A 176 18.48 15.56 -22.86
C ASP A 176 18.71 15.69 -24.38
N ASP A 177 18.36 14.63 -25.12
CA ASP A 177 18.60 14.45 -26.56
C ASP A 177 17.32 14.68 -27.43
N GLY A 178 16.34 15.37 -26.83
CA GLY A 178 15.04 15.67 -27.46
C GLY A 178 14.08 14.49 -27.55
N HIS A 179 14.32 13.38 -26.84
CA HIS A 179 13.34 12.31 -26.68
C HIS A 179 12.34 12.63 -25.57
N ALA A 180 11.09 12.20 -25.77
CA ALA A 180 10.15 12.11 -24.65
C ALA A 180 10.59 10.99 -23.70
N ASN A 181 10.97 11.34 -22.47
CA ASN A 181 11.47 10.41 -21.47
C ASN A 181 10.34 9.99 -20.53
N ILE A 182 9.94 8.73 -20.58
CA ILE A 182 9.05 8.13 -19.58
C ILE A 182 9.93 7.53 -18.48
N LEU A 183 9.68 7.89 -17.23
CA LEU A 183 10.49 7.46 -16.09
C LEU A 183 9.71 6.51 -15.18
N PHE A 184 10.32 5.38 -14.84
CA PHE A 184 9.93 4.55 -13.71
C PHE A 184 11.09 4.50 -12.70
N VAL A 185 10.79 4.64 -11.42
CA VAL A 185 11.75 4.55 -10.32
C VAL A 185 11.29 3.52 -9.32
N GLY A 186 12.13 2.53 -9.04
CA GLY A 186 11.87 1.47 -8.07
C GLY A 186 12.60 0.17 -8.37
N ARG A 187 12.65 -0.73 -7.37
CA ARG A 187 13.15 -2.09 -7.59
C ARG A 187 12.26 -2.80 -8.63
N ALA A 188 12.88 -3.51 -9.56
CA ALA A 188 12.17 -4.36 -10.51
C ALA A 188 11.76 -5.68 -9.82
N VAL A 189 10.65 -5.62 -9.09
CA VAL A 189 10.02 -6.78 -8.43
C VAL A 189 8.61 -6.97 -8.97
N PRO A 190 8.07 -8.21 -8.99
CA PRO A 190 6.77 -8.52 -9.59
C PRO A 190 5.61 -7.60 -9.19
N SER A 191 5.56 -7.16 -7.92
CA SER A 191 4.50 -6.27 -7.44
C SER A 191 4.50 -4.87 -8.04
N LYS A 192 5.63 -4.42 -8.60
CA LYS A 192 5.78 -3.11 -9.27
C LYS A 192 5.38 -3.15 -10.74
N ARG A 193 5.20 -4.34 -11.31
CA ARG A 193 4.78 -4.57 -12.70
C ARG A 193 5.58 -3.77 -13.73
N VAL A 194 6.90 -3.86 -13.65
CA VAL A 194 7.76 -3.26 -14.68
C VAL A 194 7.42 -3.85 -16.06
N ASP A 195 6.90 -5.07 -16.12
CA ASP A 195 6.34 -5.68 -17.34
C ASP A 195 5.15 -4.91 -17.92
N ASP A 196 4.23 -4.42 -17.09
CA ASP A 196 3.13 -3.57 -17.55
C ASP A 196 3.70 -2.20 -18.01
N VAL A 197 4.68 -1.64 -17.30
CA VAL A 197 5.40 -0.41 -17.72
C VAL A 197 6.04 -0.59 -19.11
N LEU A 198 6.69 -1.72 -19.37
CA LEU A 198 7.28 -2.03 -20.69
C LEU A 198 6.20 -2.05 -21.77
N ARG A 199 5.10 -2.76 -21.54
CA ARG A 199 3.99 -2.90 -22.51
C ARG A 199 3.34 -1.55 -22.82
N VAL A 200 3.04 -0.77 -21.77
CA VAL A 200 2.48 0.59 -21.90
C VAL A 200 3.43 1.46 -22.71
N PHE A 201 4.72 1.47 -22.38
CA PHE A 201 5.70 2.26 -23.11
C PHE A 201 5.83 1.83 -24.57
N THR A 202 5.89 0.53 -24.87
CA THR A 202 5.97 0.05 -26.25
C THR A 202 4.74 0.46 -27.07
N ALA A 203 3.53 0.40 -26.48
CA ALA A 203 2.32 0.89 -27.11
C ALA A 203 2.40 2.41 -27.36
N TYR A 204 2.78 3.19 -26.34
CA TYR A 204 2.95 4.64 -26.43
C TYR A 204 3.95 5.04 -27.52
N GLN A 205 5.11 4.38 -27.56
CA GLN A 205 6.15 4.65 -28.54
C GLN A 205 5.66 4.40 -29.97
N ARG A 206 5.00 3.26 -30.21
CA ARG A 206 4.57 2.87 -31.57
C ARG A 206 3.39 3.68 -32.07
N LEU A 207 2.44 4.00 -31.19
CA LEU A 207 1.15 4.57 -31.59
C LEU A 207 1.09 6.09 -31.47
N HIS A 208 1.90 6.68 -30.60
CA HIS A 208 1.71 8.08 -30.20
C HIS A 208 2.99 8.93 -30.24
N GLN A 209 4.14 8.37 -29.84
CA GLN A 209 5.40 9.12 -29.76
C GLN A 209 6.62 8.26 -30.13
N PRO A 210 6.94 8.09 -31.44
CA PRO A 210 8.07 7.28 -31.90
C PRO A 210 9.43 7.76 -31.37
N ARG A 211 9.56 9.06 -31.09
CA ARG A 211 10.77 9.66 -30.56
C ARG A 211 10.75 9.72 -29.03
N SER A 212 10.48 8.58 -28.40
CA SER A 212 10.46 8.39 -26.94
C SER A 212 11.42 7.31 -26.43
N ARG A 213 11.73 7.37 -25.14
CA ARG A 213 12.55 6.42 -24.38
C ARG A 213 11.91 6.12 -23.03
N LEU A 214 12.03 4.88 -22.55
CA LEU A 214 11.71 4.50 -21.18
C LEU A 214 12.99 4.36 -20.37
N ILE A 215 13.05 5.04 -19.23
CA ILE A 215 14.13 4.97 -18.27
C ILE A 215 13.61 4.22 -17.04
N VAL A 216 14.26 3.12 -16.70
CA VAL A 216 13.94 2.31 -15.51
C VAL A 216 15.11 2.43 -14.54
N ALA A 217 14.94 3.27 -13.52
CA ALA A 217 15.92 3.52 -12.48
C ALA A 217 15.60 2.71 -11.22
N GLY A 218 16.43 1.73 -10.92
CA GLY A 218 16.32 0.91 -9.73
C GLY A 218 16.89 -0.48 -9.90
N TYR A 219 17.11 -1.16 -8.78
CA TYR A 219 17.75 -2.48 -8.79
C TYR A 219 16.95 -3.48 -9.63
N LEU A 220 17.64 -4.07 -10.61
CA LEU A 220 17.16 -5.14 -11.48
C LEU A 220 18.28 -6.18 -11.55
N ASN A 221 17.95 -7.43 -11.20
CA ASN A 221 18.87 -8.55 -11.33
C ASN A 221 18.46 -9.43 -12.49
N ARG A 222 19.24 -9.47 -13.57
CA ARG A 222 18.98 -10.30 -14.76
C ARG A 222 18.89 -11.79 -14.45
N GLU A 223 19.58 -12.26 -13.41
CA GLU A 223 19.61 -13.66 -13.00
C GLU A 223 18.40 -14.06 -12.14
N SER A 224 17.64 -13.07 -11.63
CA SER A 224 16.38 -13.37 -10.94
C SER A 224 15.32 -13.81 -11.95
N PRO A 225 14.37 -14.70 -11.58
CA PRO A 225 13.31 -15.14 -12.50
C PRO A 225 12.51 -13.98 -13.11
N TYR A 226 12.16 -12.98 -12.31
CA TYR A 226 11.45 -11.81 -12.80
C TYR A 226 12.34 -10.92 -13.69
N GLY A 227 13.62 -10.76 -13.35
CA GLY A 227 14.55 -10.02 -14.20
C GLY A 227 14.76 -10.68 -15.56
N ALA A 228 15.00 -11.99 -15.59
CA ALA A 228 15.09 -12.76 -16.84
C ALA A 228 13.82 -12.61 -17.69
N TYR A 229 12.65 -12.66 -17.05
CA TYR A 229 11.37 -12.39 -17.70
C TYR A 229 11.30 -10.98 -18.31
N LEU A 230 11.71 -9.94 -17.59
CA LEU A 230 11.70 -8.56 -18.10
C LEU A 230 12.64 -8.36 -19.31
N TYR A 231 13.83 -8.96 -19.28
CA TYR A 231 14.74 -8.90 -20.42
C TYR A 231 14.17 -9.64 -21.64
N GLY A 232 13.63 -10.85 -21.46
CA GLY A 232 12.97 -11.59 -22.54
C GLY A 232 11.74 -10.86 -23.08
N LEU A 233 10.95 -10.20 -22.22
CA LEU A 233 9.82 -9.37 -22.63
C LEU A 233 10.29 -8.14 -23.42
N LYS A 234 11.36 -7.46 -23.00
CA LYS A 234 11.95 -6.33 -23.75
C LYS A 234 12.38 -6.76 -25.16
N GLU A 235 13.02 -7.93 -25.28
CA GLU A 235 13.43 -8.51 -26.57
C GLU A 235 12.23 -8.87 -27.45
N MET A 236 11.24 -9.57 -26.90
CA MET A 236 9.99 -9.93 -27.58
C MET A 236 9.22 -8.71 -28.09
N LEU A 237 9.17 -7.64 -27.29
CA LEU A 237 8.52 -6.38 -27.66
C LEU A 237 9.35 -5.54 -28.64
N GLY A 238 10.59 -5.92 -28.96
CA GLY A 238 11.49 -5.09 -29.75
C GLY A 238 11.70 -3.70 -29.13
N ALA A 239 11.70 -3.61 -27.80
CA ALA A 239 11.70 -2.34 -27.07
C ALA A 239 13.14 -1.82 -26.89
N GLU A 240 13.78 -1.46 -28.00
CA GLU A 240 15.20 -1.07 -28.04
C GLU A 240 15.51 0.17 -27.21
N ARG A 241 14.56 1.12 -27.11
CA ARG A 241 14.70 2.38 -26.37
C ARG A 241 14.27 2.29 -24.90
N VAL A 242 14.33 1.09 -24.32
CA VAL A 242 14.19 0.88 -22.88
C VAL A 242 15.58 0.79 -22.26
N GLN A 243 15.87 1.69 -21.33
CA GLN A 243 17.13 1.73 -20.59
C GLN A 243 16.91 1.25 -19.15
N PHE A 244 17.46 0.09 -18.83
CA PHE A 244 17.57 -0.39 -17.45
C PHE A 244 18.87 0.15 -16.83
N LEU A 245 18.77 1.17 -15.97
CA LEU A 245 19.95 1.80 -15.37
C LEU A 245 20.50 1.04 -14.14
N GLY A 246 19.68 0.16 -13.54
CA GLY A 246 20.05 -0.50 -12.30
C GLY A 246 20.01 0.46 -11.11
N ARG A 247 20.85 0.21 -10.10
CA ARG A 247 21.00 1.13 -8.96
C ARG A 247 21.73 2.39 -9.43
N VAL A 248 21.12 3.55 -9.19
CA VAL A 248 21.66 4.86 -9.56
C VAL A 248 21.99 5.68 -8.31
N SER A 249 22.95 6.60 -8.43
CA SER A 249 23.24 7.59 -7.38
C SER A 249 22.11 8.64 -7.28
N ALA A 250 22.09 9.41 -6.19
CA ALA A 250 21.11 10.49 -6.04
C ALA A 250 21.25 11.57 -7.14
N ALA A 251 22.47 11.85 -7.59
CA ALA A 251 22.73 12.78 -8.70
C ALA A 251 22.24 12.22 -10.04
N GLN A 252 22.44 10.92 -10.31
CA GLN A 252 21.92 10.26 -11.50
C GLN A 252 20.39 10.18 -11.50
N LEU A 253 19.78 9.91 -10.34
CA LEU A 253 18.32 9.93 -10.19
C LEU A 253 17.76 11.34 -10.43
N SER A 254 18.42 12.37 -9.88
CA SER A 254 18.09 13.77 -10.14
C SER A 254 18.18 14.11 -11.64
N ALA A 255 19.20 13.63 -12.34
CA ALA A 255 19.32 13.78 -13.80
C ALA A 255 18.12 13.13 -14.52
N CYS A 256 17.74 11.90 -14.16
CA CYS A 256 16.59 11.22 -14.74
C CYS A 256 15.28 12.00 -14.56
N PHE A 257 15.01 12.51 -13.35
CA PHE A 257 13.82 13.33 -13.11
C PHE A 257 13.86 14.65 -13.89
N SER A 258 15.02 15.30 -13.99
CA SER A 258 15.16 16.61 -14.64
C SER A 258 14.82 16.62 -16.14
N VAL A 259 14.91 15.45 -16.79
CA VAL A 259 14.63 15.27 -18.22
C VAL A 259 13.34 14.47 -18.46
N ALA A 260 12.65 14.03 -17.41
CA ALA A 260 11.47 13.19 -17.52
C ALA A 260 10.25 13.98 -18.04
N THR A 261 9.64 13.48 -19.11
CA THR A 261 8.39 14.00 -19.65
C THR A 261 7.21 13.62 -18.76
N ALA A 262 7.20 12.39 -18.24
CA ALA A 262 6.21 11.88 -17.29
C ALA A 262 6.81 10.75 -16.45
N TYR A 263 6.31 10.60 -15.23
CA TYR A 263 6.57 9.45 -14.37
C TYR A 263 5.43 8.43 -14.54
N LEU A 264 5.78 7.17 -14.79
CA LEU A 264 4.83 6.07 -14.98
C LEU A 264 5.06 5.00 -13.90
N SER A 265 4.01 4.66 -13.14
CA SER A 265 4.02 3.50 -12.23
C SER A 265 2.83 2.59 -12.50
N MET A 266 3.08 1.31 -12.81
CA MET A 266 2.02 0.30 -12.96
C MET A 266 1.93 -0.64 -11.75
N SER A 267 2.46 -0.20 -10.60
CA SER A 267 2.54 -1.02 -9.40
C SER A 267 1.16 -1.53 -8.96
N ARG A 268 1.05 -2.83 -8.69
CA ARG A 268 -0.19 -3.44 -8.14
C ARG A 268 -0.26 -3.29 -6.63
N HIS A 269 0.87 -2.98 -5.99
CA HIS A 269 0.94 -2.87 -4.55
C HIS A 269 2.01 -1.88 -4.10
N GLU A 270 1.57 -0.83 -3.40
CA GLU A 270 2.39 0.20 -2.77
C GLU A 270 1.86 0.47 -1.36
N GLY A 271 2.72 0.48 -0.35
CA GLY A 271 2.35 0.90 1.02
C GLY A 271 2.24 2.42 1.17
N PHE A 272 3.01 3.16 0.36
CA PHE A 272 2.93 4.61 0.28
C PHE A 272 3.38 5.12 -1.10
N GLY A 273 4.48 4.61 -1.67
CA GLY A 273 4.90 5.00 -3.03
C GLY A 273 5.65 6.33 -3.09
N VAL A 274 6.73 6.45 -2.30
CA VAL A 274 7.61 7.63 -2.26
C VAL A 274 8.04 8.16 -3.64
N PRO A 275 8.38 7.32 -4.65
CA PRO A 275 8.73 7.82 -5.97
C PRO A 275 7.66 8.68 -6.66
N LEU A 276 6.38 8.48 -6.33
CA LEU A 276 5.29 9.33 -6.81
C LEU A 276 5.48 10.76 -6.30
N LEU A 277 5.74 10.92 -5.00
CA LEU A 277 5.96 12.24 -4.39
C LEU A 277 7.27 12.87 -4.81
N GLU A 278 8.31 12.07 -5.05
CA GLU A 278 9.57 12.56 -5.61
C GLU A 278 9.35 13.14 -7.01
N ALA A 279 8.60 12.45 -7.88
CA ALA A 279 8.19 12.99 -9.18
C ALA A 279 7.40 14.29 -9.05
N MET A 280 6.45 14.35 -8.09
CA MET A 280 5.68 15.56 -7.81
C MET A 280 6.56 16.74 -7.39
N TYR A 281 7.49 16.48 -6.46
CA TYR A 281 8.45 17.47 -5.95
C TYR A 281 9.32 18.04 -7.08
N ARG A 282 9.74 17.18 -8.01
CA ARG A 282 10.57 17.55 -9.18
C ARG A 282 9.79 18.19 -10.32
N GLY A 283 8.47 18.35 -10.19
CA GLY A 283 7.64 18.92 -11.25
C GLY A 283 7.48 18.00 -12.46
N VAL A 284 7.55 16.68 -12.25
CA VAL A 284 7.29 15.67 -13.29
C VAL A 284 5.84 15.21 -13.17
N PRO A 285 5.02 15.29 -14.23
CA PRO A 285 3.65 14.79 -14.22
C PRO A 285 3.58 13.29 -13.89
N VAL A 286 2.68 12.91 -12.98
CA VAL A 286 2.56 11.53 -12.51
C VAL A 286 1.35 10.85 -13.13
N LEU A 287 1.60 9.73 -13.81
CA LEU A 287 0.59 8.75 -14.19
C LEU A 287 0.88 7.43 -13.48
N ALA A 288 -0.10 6.90 -12.75
CA ALA A 288 0.08 5.65 -12.03
C ALA A 288 -1.19 4.79 -12.05
N TYR A 289 -1.04 3.47 -12.01
CA TYR A 289 -2.16 2.56 -11.79
C TYR A 289 -2.71 2.76 -10.37
N GLY A 290 -4.02 2.99 -10.26
CA GLY A 290 -4.71 3.33 -9.02
C GLY A 290 -4.92 2.13 -8.09
N ALA A 291 -3.83 1.49 -7.65
CA ALA A 291 -3.86 0.35 -6.74
C ALA A 291 -3.26 0.66 -5.37
N ALA A 292 -3.74 -0.02 -4.33
CA ALA A 292 -3.26 0.11 -2.95
C ALA A 292 -3.21 1.58 -2.50
N ALA A 293 -2.11 2.03 -1.88
CA ALA A 293 -1.98 3.41 -1.40
C ALA A 293 -1.77 4.46 -2.50
N VAL A 294 -1.61 4.08 -3.77
CA VAL A 294 -1.24 5.02 -4.85
C VAL A 294 -2.21 6.21 -4.97
N PRO A 295 -3.54 6.02 -5.01
CA PRO A 295 -4.48 7.15 -5.09
C PRO A 295 -4.39 8.08 -3.87
N GLU A 296 -4.32 7.51 -2.66
CA GLU A 296 -4.20 8.26 -1.40
C GLU A 296 -2.92 9.10 -1.39
N THR A 297 -1.80 8.52 -1.81
CA THR A 297 -0.51 9.22 -1.87
C THR A 297 -0.55 10.40 -2.84
N MET A 298 -1.11 10.20 -4.03
CA MET A 298 -1.23 11.28 -5.01
C MET A 298 -2.22 12.35 -4.57
N GLY A 299 -3.27 11.99 -3.81
CA GLY A 299 -4.24 12.94 -3.27
C GLY A 299 -4.91 13.81 -4.34
N GLY A 300 -5.24 13.21 -5.49
CA GLY A 300 -5.82 13.87 -6.66
C GLY A 300 -4.84 14.69 -7.51
N ALA A 301 -3.55 14.69 -7.19
CA ALA A 301 -2.53 15.46 -7.89
C ALA A 301 -1.83 14.67 -9.01
N GLY A 302 -2.50 13.72 -9.66
CA GLY A 302 -1.93 12.91 -10.74
C GLY A 302 -3.02 12.11 -11.44
N VAL A 303 -2.66 11.39 -12.51
CA VAL A 303 -3.60 10.45 -13.14
C VAL A 303 -3.53 9.10 -12.44
N ALA A 304 -4.57 8.75 -11.70
CA ALA A 304 -4.79 7.38 -11.21
C ALA A 304 -5.55 6.58 -12.29
N SER A 305 -4.83 5.79 -13.08
CA SER A 305 -5.44 4.90 -14.07
C SER A 305 -6.22 3.79 -13.39
N LEU A 306 -7.48 3.60 -13.79
CA LEU A 306 -8.33 2.51 -13.30
C LEU A 306 -8.16 1.22 -14.11
N THR A 307 -7.53 1.36 -15.27
CA THR A 307 -7.20 0.28 -16.20
C THR A 307 -5.71 -0.01 -16.13
N HIS A 308 -5.36 -1.26 -16.34
CA HIS A 308 -3.98 -1.69 -16.54
C HIS A 308 -3.71 -2.08 -18.00
N GLU A 309 -4.68 -1.85 -18.88
CA GLU A 309 -4.57 -2.20 -20.30
C GLU A 309 -3.54 -1.31 -20.99
N PRO A 310 -2.49 -1.89 -21.60
CA PRO A 310 -1.37 -1.11 -22.14
C PRO A 310 -1.77 -0.02 -23.14
N LEU A 311 -2.74 -0.31 -24.01
CA LEU A 311 -3.20 0.62 -25.04
C LEU A 311 -3.93 1.84 -24.46
N GLU A 312 -4.76 1.61 -23.43
CA GLU A 312 -5.52 2.69 -22.79
C GLU A 312 -4.59 3.61 -22.00
N VAL A 313 -3.66 3.04 -21.24
CA VAL A 313 -2.67 3.82 -20.48
C VAL A 313 -1.70 4.56 -21.40
N ALA A 314 -1.29 3.95 -22.51
CA ALA A 314 -0.48 4.62 -23.53
C ALA A 314 -1.20 5.84 -24.13
N ARG A 315 -2.51 5.74 -24.34
CA ARG A 315 -3.32 6.87 -24.80
C ARG A 315 -3.39 7.99 -23.76
N LEU A 316 -3.49 7.65 -22.47
CA LEU A 316 -3.45 8.65 -21.38
C LEU A 316 -2.11 9.40 -21.34
N LEU A 317 -0.98 8.70 -21.54
CA LEU A 317 0.33 9.35 -21.66
C LEU A 317 0.39 10.31 -22.84
N ALA A 318 -0.14 9.91 -24.00
CA ALA A 318 -0.20 10.76 -25.19
C ALA A 318 -1.04 12.03 -24.96
N VAL A 319 -2.19 11.89 -24.30
CA VAL A 319 -3.03 13.05 -23.93
C VAL A 319 -2.30 13.99 -22.98
N LEU A 320 -1.62 13.45 -21.96
CA LEU A 320 -0.85 14.24 -21.01
C LEU A 320 0.32 14.99 -21.67
N GLU A 321 0.97 14.37 -22.66
CA GLU A 321 2.03 14.99 -23.46
C GLU A 321 1.49 16.11 -24.36
N ARG A 322 0.38 15.87 -25.06
CA ARG A 322 -0.17 16.76 -26.10
C ARG A 322 -1.02 17.90 -25.57
N THR A 323 -1.33 17.90 -24.27
CA THR A 323 -2.27 18.86 -23.65
C THR A 323 -1.59 19.70 -22.58
N PRO A 324 -0.94 20.82 -22.96
CA PRO A 324 -0.23 21.69 -22.02
C PRO A 324 -1.11 22.17 -20.85
N ALA A 325 -2.38 22.50 -21.08
CA ALA A 325 -3.28 22.95 -20.04
C ALA A 325 -3.50 21.91 -18.92
N LEU A 326 -3.71 20.64 -19.30
CA LEU A 326 -3.83 19.51 -18.37
C LEU A 326 -2.53 19.31 -17.60
N ARG A 327 -1.39 19.37 -18.28
CA ARG A 327 -0.06 19.27 -17.67
C ARG A 327 0.15 20.36 -16.62
N ASP A 328 -0.11 21.61 -16.96
CA ASP A 328 0.08 22.75 -16.05
C ASP A 328 -0.83 22.67 -14.83
N GLU A 329 -2.07 22.22 -15.03
CA GLU A 329 -3.02 21.98 -13.96
C GLU A 329 -2.56 20.88 -13.00
N MET A 330 -2.12 19.74 -13.54
CA MET A 330 -1.56 18.65 -12.76
C MET A 330 -0.34 19.11 -11.96
N LEU A 331 0.58 19.84 -12.58
CA LEU A 331 1.77 20.35 -11.89
C LEU A 331 1.41 21.35 -10.77
N ARG A 332 0.38 22.18 -10.95
CA ARG A 332 -0.16 23.03 -9.86
C ARG A 332 -0.70 22.19 -8.70
N ALA A 333 -1.49 21.15 -9.00
CA ALA A 333 -2.01 20.25 -7.98
C ALA A 333 -0.89 19.48 -7.25
N GLN A 334 0.14 19.03 -7.97
CA GLN A 334 1.31 18.34 -7.42
C GLN A 334 2.08 19.21 -6.44
N ARG A 335 2.32 20.48 -6.81
CA ARG A 335 2.95 21.45 -5.89
C ARG A 335 2.13 21.67 -4.63
N ALA A 336 0.80 21.78 -4.75
CA ALA A 336 -0.09 21.91 -3.59
C ALA A 336 -0.12 20.63 -2.72
N ARG A 337 -0.02 19.45 -3.33
CA ARG A 337 0.08 18.17 -2.60
C ARG A 337 1.37 18.08 -1.81
N VAL A 338 2.51 18.37 -2.44
CA VAL A 338 3.83 18.39 -1.80
C VAL A 338 3.87 19.40 -0.64
N ALA A 339 3.34 20.61 -0.83
CA ALA A 339 3.30 21.64 0.22
C ALA A 339 2.50 21.19 1.47
N ARG A 340 1.37 20.47 1.28
CA ARG A 340 0.59 19.90 2.39
C ARG A 340 1.33 18.81 3.16
N LEU A 341 2.32 18.19 2.54
CA LEU A 341 3.19 17.17 3.14
C LEU A 341 4.52 17.78 3.64
N GLY A 342 4.54 19.09 3.90
CA GLY A 342 5.70 19.80 4.45
C GLY A 342 6.16 19.24 5.78
N GLN A 343 7.47 19.33 6.04
CA GLN A 343 8.14 18.64 7.13
C GLN A 343 7.60 19.02 8.53
N GLU A 344 7.33 20.31 8.77
CA GLU A 344 6.78 20.80 10.04
C GLU A 344 5.37 20.28 10.30
N ALA A 345 4.48 20.39 9.30
CA ALA A 345 3.10 19.90 9.38
C ALA A 345 3.05 18.38 9.61
N VAL A 346 3.92 17.63 8.94
CA VAL A 346 4.04 16.18 9.12
C VAL A 346 4.56 15.84 10.51
N ALA A 347 5.58 16.54 11.02
CA ALA A 347 6.11 16.32 12.36
C ALA A 347 5.05 16.59 13.45
N GLU A 348 4.29 17.68 13.31
CA GLU A 348 3.19 18.02 14.23
C GLU A 348 2.08 16.96 14.21
N ALA A 349 1.65 16.53 13.02
CA ALA A 349 0.62 15.51 12.88
C ALA A 349 1.09 14.13 13.39
N ILE A 350 2.35 13.75 13.20
CA ILE A 350 2.92 12.54 13.83
C ILE A 350 2.87 12.68 15.36
N ARG A 351 3.27 13.84 15.90
CA ARG A 351 3.26 14.08 17.34
C ARG A 351 1.86 13.91 17.91
N GLU A 352 0.84 14.54 17.32
CA GLU A 352 -0.55 14.43 17.73
C GLU A 352 -1.04 12.98 17.76
N ARG A 353 -0.69 12.18 16.75
CA ARG A 353 -1.11 10.78 16.62
C ARG A 353 -0.39 9.85 17.60
N LEU A 354 0.88 10.11 17.89
CA LEU A 354 1.67 9.32 18.83
C LEU A 354 1.40 9.71 20.29
N GLN A 355 1.07 10.97 20.57
CA GLN A 355 0.97 11.50 21.93
C GLN A 355 0.11 10.67 22.89
N PRO A 356 -1.11 10.20 22.54
CA PRO A 356 -1.90 9.36 23.44
C PRO A 356 -1.22 8.05 23.81
N PHE A 357 -0.42 7.48 22.89
CA PHE A 357 0.40 6.32 23.19
C PHE A 357 1.63 6.72 24.00
N LEU A 358 2.30 7.83 23.71
CA LEU A 358 3.50 8.22 24.46
C LEU A 358 3.19 8.59 25.91
N GLU A 359 2.04 9.22 26.17
CA GLU A 359 1.68 9.74 27.51
C GLU A 359 0.74 8.80 28.30
N GLY A 360 0.27 7.72 27.69
CA GLY A 360 -0.69 6.79 28.29
C GLY A 360 -0.15 5.96 29.48
N ALA A 361 -1.06 5.47 30.31
CA ALA A 361 -0.75 4.45 31.32
C ALA A 361 -0.69 3.03 30.70
N PRO A 362 0.04 2.08 31.30
CA PRO A 362 0.07 0.70 30.83
C PRO A 362 -1.33 0.09 30.83
N HIS A 363 -1.79 -0.42 29.68
CA HIS A 363 -3.09 -1.09 29.58
C HIS A 363 -2.96 -2.59 29.88
N ALA A 364 -3.91 -3.15 30.62
CA ALA A 364 -3.96 -4.59 30.87
C ALA A 364 -4.19 -5.37 29.57
N ALA A 365 -3.57 -6.56 29.46
CA ALA A 365 -3.71 -7.45 28.32
C ALA A 365 -5.20 -7.72 28.03
N ARG A 366 -5.60 -7.50 26.77
CA ARG A 366 -7.02 -7.57 26.38
C ARG A 366 -7.57 -9.00 26.45
N SER A 367 -8.81 -9.09 26.92
CA SER A 367 -9.66 -10.28 26.76
C SER A 367 -9.89 -10.53 25.27
N ARG A 368 -9.76 -11.79 24.83
CA ARG A 368 -10.09 -12.22 23.47
C ARG A 368 -11.54 -11.83 23.15
N GLU A 369 -11.74 -10.99 22.13
CA GLU A 369 -13.06 -10.77 21.55
C GLU A 369 -13.72 -12.09 21.13
N GLN A 370 -15.05 -12.14 21.20
CA GLN A 370 -15.81 -13.26 20.68
C GLN A 370 -15.56 -13.39 19.17
N ALA A 371 -15.15 -14.58 18.72
CA ALA A 371 -14.94 -14.85 17.32
C ALA A 371 -16.25 -14.62 16.52
N PRO A 372 -16.17 -14.09 15.29
CA PRO A 372 -17.35 -13.89 14.46
C PRO A 372 -18.09 -15.21 14.24
N THR A 373 -19.41 -15.15 14.10
CA THR A 373 -20.27 -16.31 13.81
C THR A 373 -20.36 -16.61 12.31
N VAL A 374 -20.22 -15.58 11.47
CA VAL A 374 -20.09 -15.68 10.00
C VAL A 374 -19.33 -14.46 9.45
N SER A 375 -18.51 -14.63 8.42
CA SER A 375 -17.88 -13.53 7.66
C SER A 375 -18.56 -13.39 6.29
N LEU A 376 -19.15 -12.24 6.00
CA LEU A 376 -19.86 -11.93 4.75
C LEU A 376 -18.95 -11.07 3.85
N VAL A 377 -18.42 -11.62 2.76
CA VAL A 377 -17.56 -10.88 1.82
C VAL A 377 -18.42 -10.22 0.75
N CYS A 378 -18.52 -8.89 0.78
CA CYS A 378 -19.25 -8.10 -0.20
C CYS A 378 -18.35 -6.96 -0.70
N PRO A 379 -17.54 -7.19 -1.75
CA PRO A 379 -16.52 -6.23 -2.19
C PRO A 379 -17.10 -4.87 -2.61
N GLY A 380 -18.29 -4.88 -3.22
CA GLY A 380 -19.00 -3.67 -3.67
C GLY A 380 -19.83 -2.98 -2.59
N PHE A 381 -19.82 -3.49 -1.35
CA PHE A 381 -20.71 -3.00 -0.28
C PHE A 381 -20.57 -1.50 -0.02
N VAL A 382 -19.34 -0.99 -0.01
CA VAL A 382 -19.06 0.41 0.29
C VAL A 382 -19.32 1.30 -0.94
N ALA A 383 -18.94 0.84 -2.14
CA ALA A 383 -19.13 1.61 -3.38
C ALA A 383 -20.60 1.65 -3.83
N HIS A 384 -21.35 0.59 -3.57
CA HIS A 384 -22.74 0.42 -3.99
C HIS A 384 -23.57 -0.10 -2.82
N PRO A 385 -23.79 0.69 -1.77
CA PRO A 385 -24.51 0.24 -0.58
C PRO A 385 -25.92 -0.24 -0.91
N ASP A 386 -26.54 0.34 -1.93
CA ASP A 386 -27.91 0.00 -2.35
C ASP A 386 -27.98 -1.07 -3.44
N ALA A 387 -26.84 -1.59 -3.91
CA ALA A 387 -26.81 -2.79 -4.72
C ALA A 387 -27.42 -3.97 -3.95
N LEU A 388 -27.95 -4.92 -4.71
CA LEU A 388 -28.74 -6.01 -4.16
C LEU A 388 -27.92 -6.89 -3.21
N GLU A 389 -26.67 -7.17 -3.56
CA GLU A 389 -25.69 -7.91 -2.79
C GLU A 389 -25.35 -7.18 -1.47
N SER A 390 -25.24 -5.85 -1.53
CA SER A 390 -24.98 -5.00 -0.37
C SER A 390 -26.17 -4.94 0.58
N ARG A 391 -27.39 -4.86 0.05
CA ARG A 391 -28.63 -4.95 0.85
C ARG A 391 -28.77 -6.32 1.51
N LEU A 392 -28.45 -7.40 0.80
CA LEU A 392 -28.45 -8.76 1.33
C LEU A 392 -27.41 -8.92 2.45
N ALA A 393 -26.18 -8.44 2.24
CA ALA A 393 -25.13 -8.43 3.26
C ALA A 393 -25.55 -7.65 4.52
N ARG A 394 -26.15 -6.45 4.36
CA ARG A 394 -26.72 -5.65 5.48
C ARG A 394 -27.80 -6.42 6.23
N ARG A 395 -28.69 -7.11 5.51
CA ARG A 395 -29.80 -7.85 6.12
C ARG A 395 -29.30 -9.06 6.90
N LEU A 396 -28.41 -9.87 6.30
CA LEU A 396 -27.76 -11.01 6.95
C LEU A 396 -27.00 -10.60 8.20
N ALA A 397 -26.26 -9.49 8.15
CA ALA A 397 -25.52 -8.99 9.31
C ALA A 397 -26.43 -8.60 10.49
N ARG A 398 -27.67 -8.14 10.22
CA ARG A 398 -28.67 -7.82 11.26
C ARG A 398 -29.34 -9.07 11.83
N GLU A 399 -29.60 -10.07 10.99
CA GLU A 399 -30.30 -11.28 11.41
C GLU A 399 -29.38 -12.33 12.06
N LEU A 400 -28.07 -12.19 11.88
CA LEU A 400 -27.06 -13.10 12.42
C LEU A 400 -26.19 -12.36 13.46
N PRO A 401 -26.51 -12.47 14.77
CA PRO A 401 -25.69 -11.88 15.82
C PRO A 401 -24.23 -12.36 15.74
N GLY A 402 -23.29 -11.42 15.72
CA GLY A 402 -21.86 -11.71 15.58
C GLY A 402 -21.37 -11.89 14.13
N ALA A 403 -22.22 -11.64 13.13
CA ALA A 403 -21.81 -11.60 11.72
C ALA A 403 -20.91 -10.39 11.45
N ARG A 404 -19.89 -10.60 10.62
CA ARG A 404 -18.93 -9.57 10.20
C ARG A 404 -18.99 -9.38 8.69
N VAL A 405 -19.37 -8.18 8.23
CA VAL A 405 -19.28 -7.83 6.80
C VAL A 405 -17.86 -7.39 6.48
N LEU A 406 -17.24 -8.06 5.51
CA LEU A 406 -15.95 -7.75 4.92
C LEU A 406 -16.18 -7.10 3.56
N ALA A 407 -15.74 -5.87 3.40
CA ALA A 407 -15.76 -5.16 2.13
C ALA A 407 -14.33 -4.75 1.75
N LEU A 408 -14.12 -4.36 0.49
CA LEU A 408 -12.94 -3.57 0.15
C LEU A 408 -13.34 -2.12 0.38
N ASP A 409 -12.56 -1.38 1.18
CA ASP A 409 -12.87 0.00 1.50
C ASP A 409 -12.27 0.93 0.44
N PRO A 410 -13.08 1.64 -0.36
CA PRO A 410 -12.61 2.78 -1.14
C PRO A 410 -12.77 4.11 -0.37
N ASN A 411 -13.26 4.14 0.87
CA ASN A 411 -13.77 5.35 1.52
C ASN A 411 -12.95 5.77 2.77
N PRO A 412 -11.82 6.45 2.56
CA PRO A 412 -11.16 7.15 3.62
C PRO A 412 -12.05 8.32 4.11
N GLN A 413 -12.40 8.43 5.42
CA GLN A 413 -12.95 9.64 6.07
C GLN A 413 -12.75 10.94 5.27
N PRO A 414 -13.83 11.73 5.06
CA PRO A 414 -13.93 12.67 3.96
C PRO A 414 -12.89 13.79 4.08
N VAL A 415 -12.13 14.01 3.02
CA VAL A 415 -11.38 15.23 2.77
C VAL A 415 -12.00 15.86 1.53
N GLU A 416 -12.84 16.89 1.73
CA GLU A 416 -13.49 17.64 0.65
C GLU A 416 -12.48 18.11 -0.40
N LEU A 417 -12.45 17.41 -1.53
CA LEU A 417 -11.81 17.84 -2.76
C LEU A 417 -12.75 17.35 -3.88
N ALA A 418 -13.36 18.26 -4.62
CA ALA A 418 -14.20 17.90 -5.76
C ALA A 418 -13.33 17.53 -6.98
N PRO A 419 -13.74 16.56 -7.81
CA PRO A 419 -13.00 16.20 -9.02
C PRO A 419 -13.05 17.32 -10.05
N ARG A 420 -12.07 17.29 -10.94
CA ARG A 420 -12.13 18.06 -12.19
C ARG A 420 -12.31 17.09 -13.33
N ALA A 421 -13.43 17.22 -14.03
CA ALA A 421 -13.65 16.54 -15.31
C ALA A 421 -12.92 17.32 -16.39
N LEU A 422 -11.94 16.66 -17.04
CA LEU A 422 -11.20 17.21 -18.16
C LEU A 422 -11.52 16.35 -19.38
N SER A 423 -12.32 16.90 -20.29
CA SER A 423 -12.50 16.28 -21.61
C SER A 423 -11.38 16.74 -22.52
N VAL A 424 -10.53 15.81 -22.96
CA VAL A 424 -9.35 16.10 -23.79
C VAL A 424 -9.31 15.13 -24.96
N GLU A 425 -9.36 15.59 -26.20
CA GLU A 425 -9.34 14.72 -27.39
C GLU A 425 -10.41 13.59 -27.39
N GLY A 426 -11.60 13.84 -26.83
CA GLY A 426 -12.67 12.82 -26.74
C GLY A 426 -12.46 11.77 -25.63
N LEU A 427 -11.47 12.00 -24.76
CA LEU A 427 -11.23 11.26 -23.53
C LEU A 427 -11.74 12.02 -22.32
N ASP A 428 -12.63 11.39 -21.55
CA ASP A 428 -13.00 11.88 -20.23
C ASP A 428 -11.91 11.49 -19.21
N VAL A 429 -10.95 12.39 -18.99
CA VAL A 429 -9.95 12.26 -17.93
C VAL A 429 -10.56 12.82 -16.64
N ARG A 430 -10.82 11.95 -15.67
CA ARG A 430 -11.33 12.32 -14.36
C ARG A 430 -10.16 12.37 -13.37
N ALA A 431 -9.88 13.55 -12.82
CA ALA A 431 -8.98 13.69 -11.68
C ALA A 431 -9.75 13.31 -10.42
N PHE A 432 -9.57 12.05 -9.97
CA PHE A 432 -10.23 11.55 -8.77
C PHE A 432 -9.54 12.08 -7.53
N THR A 433 -10.34 12.61 -6.63
CA THR A 433 -9.94 12.82 -5.25
C THR A 433 -10.24 11.54 -4.48
N PRO A 434 -9.56 11.28 -3.34
CA PRO A 434 -9.60 9.99 -2.66
C PRO A 434 -10.99 9.45 -2.26
N ASP A 435 -12.05 10.26 -2.37
CA ASP A 435 -13.38 9.95 -1.85
C ASP A 435 -14.43 9.75 -2.96
N GLU A 436 -14.03 9.80 -4.24
CA GLU A 436 -14.96 9.58 -5.35
C GLU A 436 -15.12 8.08 -5.65
N PRO A 437 -16.35 7.55 -5.66
CA PRO A 437 -16.59 6.18 -6.08
C PRO A 437 -16.16 6.01 -7.54
N LEU A 438 -15.34 4.99 -7.79
CA LEU A 438 -14.93 4.62 -9.15
C LEU A 438 -16.16 4.44 -10.05
N PRO A 439 -16.08 4.78 -11.35
CA PRO A 439 -17.17 4.56 -12.31
C PRO A 439 -17.72 3.13 -12.22
N ARG A 440 -19.04 2.96 -12.40
CA ARG A 440 -19.74 1.67 -12.30
C ARG A 440 -19.11 0.55 -13.16
N ASP A 441 -18.39 0.93 -14.22
CA ASP A 441 -17.71 0.00 -15.13
C ASP A 441 -16.27 -0.33 -14.72
N ALA A 442 -15.64 0.50 -13.87
CA ALA A 442 -14.33 0.26 -13.26
C ALA A 442 -14.38 -0.75 -12.10
N ALA A 443 -15.58 -1.11 -11.63
CA ALA A 443 -15.84 -2.04 -10.54
C ALA A 443 -15.56 -3.52 -10.87
N ARG A 444 -15.18 -3.86 -12.11
CA ARG A 444 -15.00 -5.26 -12.53
C ARG A 444 -13.69 -5.88 -12.06
N GLU A 445 -12.68 -5.10 -11.73
CA GLU A 445 -11.38 -5.63 -11.31
C GLU A 445 -10.80 -4.81 -10.16
N LEU A 446 -11.20 -5.14 -8.94
CA LEU A 446 -10.52 -4.65 -7.75
C LEU A 446 -9.16 -5.36 -7.70
N PRO A 447 -8.02 -4.64 -7.67
CA PRO A 447 -6.74 -5.25 -7.37
C PRO A 447 -6.82 -5.76 -5.93
N GLY A 448 -7.11 -7.06 -5.75
CA GLY A 448 -7.55 -7.62 -4.48
C GLY A 448 -6.73 -7.15 -3.26
N SER A 449 -7.40 -6.68 -2.21
CA SER A 449 -6.74 -6.17 -1.01
C SER A 449 -6.11 -7.32 -0.20
N SER A 450 -4.89 -7.09 0.30
CA SER A 450 -4.27 -7.97 1.29
C SER A 450 -5.07 -8.04 2.60
N ALA A 451 -5.83 -6.97 2.93
CA ALA A 451 -6.67 -6.92 4.10
C ALA A 451 -7.77 -7.99 4.06
N LEU A 452 -8.39 -8.22 2.91
CA LEU A 452 -9.44 -9.23 2.78
C LEU A 452 -8.87 -10.65 2.94
N GLU A 453 -7.75 -10.95 2.30
CA GLU A 453 -7.04 -12.22 2.48
C GLU A 453 -6.70 -12.43 3.97
N THR A 454 -6.17 -11.40 4.62
CA THR A 454 -5.86 -11.43 6.05
C THR A 454 -7.08 -11.64 6.94
N ALA A 455 -8.20 -10.96 6.67
CA ALA A 455 -9.43 -11.09 7.43
C ALA A 455 -10.02 -12.51 7.33
N LEU A 456 -9.88 -13.14 6.15
CA LEU A 456 -10.41 -14.47 5.86
C LEU A 456 -9.53 -15.58 6.43
N LEU A 457 -8.21 -15.49 6.28
CA LEU A 457 -7.27 -16.44 6.92
C LEU A 457 -7.33 -16.38 8.44
N SER A 458 -7.70 -15.23 9.01
CA SER A 458 -7.89 -15.06 10.45
C SER A 458 -9.29 -15.48 10.91
N SER A 459 -10.25 -15.63 9.99
CA SER A 459 -11.63 -15.98 10.33
C SER A 459 -11.72 -17.45 10.72
N ARG A 460 -12.26 -17.72 11.91
CA ARG A 460 -12.67 -19.07 12.33
C ARG A 460 -14.13 -19.38 11.97
N ALA A 461 -14.86 -18.37 11.51
CA ALA A 461 -16.23 -18.49 11.06
C ALA A 461 -16.29 -18.83 9.57
N PRO A 462 -17.37 -19.47 9.12
CA PRO A 462 -17.63 -19.65 7.70
C PRO A 462 -17.68 -18.34 6.94
N VAL A 463 -17.25 -18.42 5.68
CA VAL A 463 -17.14 -17.29 4.77
C VAL A 463 -18.25 -17.39 3.72
N VAL A 464 -18.98 -16.32 3.49
CA VAL A 464 -20.01 -16.22 2.43
C VAL A 464 -19.66 -15.10 1.47
N PHE A 465 -19.46 -15.43 0.18
CA PHE A 465 -19.22 -14.42 -0.86
C PHE A 465 -20.51 -13.91 -1.51
N LEU A 466 -20.60 -12.59 -1.66
CA LEU A 466 -21.73 -11.84 -2.23
C LEU A 466 -21.21 -10.79 -3.26
N PRO A 467 -21.12 -11.12 -4.56
CA PRO A 467 -21.49 -12.38 -5.21
C PRO A 467 -20.33 -13.40 -5.32
N GLU A 468 -20.68 -14.67 -5.53
CA GLU A 468 -19.74 -15.80 -5.64
C GLU A 468 -18.78 -15.73 -6.84
N ASP A 469 -19.20 -15.11 -7.95
CA ASP A 469 -18.45 -15.04 -9.20
C ASP A 469 -17.52 -13.82 -9.30
N SER A 470 -17.55 -12.95 -8.29
CA SER A 470 -16.64 -11.81 -8.21
C SER A 470 -15.17 -12.25 -8.35
N LEU A 471 -14.33 -11.40 -8.95
CA LEU A 471 -12.89 -11.65 -9.07
C LEU A 471 -12.29 -11.96 -7.68
N VAL A 472 -12.70 -11.18 -6.68
CA VAL A 472 -12.34 -11.35 -5.28
C VAL A 472 -12.68 -12.75 -4.76
N ALA A 473 -13.89 -13.26 -5.03
CA ALA A 473 -14.28 -14.61 -4.63
C ALA A 473 -13.46 -15.69 -5.33
N ARG A 474 -13.23 -15.55 -6.65
CA ARG A 474 -12.42 -16.49 -7.43
C ARG A 474 -10.97 -16.55 -6.96
N GLU A 475 -10.33 -15.40 -6.74
CA GLU A 475 -8.94 -15.33 -6.27
C GLU A 475 -8.79 -15.87 -4.84
N THR A 476 -9.76 -15.62 -3.97
CA THR A 476 -9.62 -15.98 -2.55
C THR A 476 -9.96 -17.45 -2.28
N ARG A 477 -10.95 -18.02 -2.96
CA ARG A 477 -11.38 -19.42 -2.76
C ARG A 477 -10.28 -20.44 -3.01
N ALA A 478 -9.42 -20.19 -3.99
CA ALA A 478 -8.30 -21.07 -4.30
C ALA A 478 -7.31 -21.25 -3.12
N ARG A 479 -7.37 -20.38 -2.10
CA ARG A 479 -6.40 -20.29 -1.00
C ARG A 479 -6.98 -20.57 0.38
N LEU A 480 -8.29 -20.80 0.51
CA LEU A 480 -8.91 -21.12 1.80
C LEU A 480 -8.91 -22.63 2.04
N SER A 481 -8.36 -23.08 3.17
CA SER A 481 -8.21 -24.51 3.48
C SER A 481 -9.43 -25.15 4.17
N VAL A 482 -10.43 -24.38 4.63
CA VAL A 482 -11.63 -24.93 5.31
C VAL A 482 -12.90 -24.10 5.06
N ALA A 483 -14.01 -24.77 4.69
CA ALA A 483 -15.41 -24.33 4.69
C ALA A 483 -15.74 -22.89 4.21
N SER A 484 -15.38 -22.56 2.98
CA SER A 484 -15.92 -21.36 2.30
C SER A 484 -17.20 -21.70 1.52
N TRP A 485 -18.23 -20.87 1.68
CA TRP A 485 -19.52 -20.97 1.00
C TRP A 485 -19.65 -19.78 0.05
N GLY A 486 -20.28 -19.96 -1.10
CA GLY A 486 -20.67 -18.83 -1.96
C GLY A 486 -22.15 -18.88 -2.23
N VAL A 487 -22.73 -17.69 -2.42
CA VAL A 487 -24.09 -17.59 -2.92
C VAL A 487 -24.01 -17.44 -4.43
N ARG A 488 -24.31 -18.53 -5.14
CA ARG A 488 -24.55 -18.53 -6.57
C ARG A 488 -25.98 -18.09 -6.80
N ALA A 489 -26.22 -16.79 -6.83
CA ALA A 489 -27.55 -16.28 -7.14
C ALA A 489 -27.46 -15.13 -8.13
N THR A 490 -28.16 -15.27 -9.25
CA THR A 490 -28.82 -14.14 -9.89
C THR A 490 -29.91 -13.71 -8.89
N ILE A 491 -29.57 -12.81 -7.97
CA ILE A 491 -30.53 -12.39 -6.94
C ILE A 491 -31.57 -11.52 -7.65
N ASP A 492 -32.83 -11.94 -7.60
CA ASP A 492 -33.97 -11.13 -8.06
C ASP A 492 -34.39 -10.21 -6.89
N PRO A 493 -34.52 -8.88 -7.08
CA PRO A 493 -35.06 -7.97 -6.07
C PRO A 493 -36.38 -8.43 -5.45
N GLU A 494 -37.23 -9.15 -6.19
CA GLU A 494 -38.51 -9.68 -5.73
C GLU A 494 -38.38 -11.00 -4.93
N GLN A 495 -37.22 -11.67 -4.98
CA GLN A 495 -36.96 -12.95 -4.31
C GLN A 495 -35.94 -12.87 -3.15
N LEU A 496 -35.76 -11.68 -2.58
CA LEU A 496 -34.82 -11.44 -1.47
C LEU A 496 -35.14 -12.32 -0.24
N GLU A 497 -36.42 -12.43 0.13
CA GLU A 497 -36.88 -13.17 1.32
C GLU A 497 -36.70 -14.70 1.22
N PRO A 498 -37.07 -15.36 0.10
CA PRO A 498 -36.71 -16.75 -0.16
C PRO A 498 -35.20 -17.00 -0.12
N THR A 499 -34.42 -16.12 -0.75
CA THR A 499 -32.95 -16.24 -0.82
C THR A 499 -32.31 -16.15 0.57
N LEU A 500 -32.75 -15.20 1.38
CA LEU A 500 -32.33 -14.99 2.76
C LEU A 500 -32.65 -16.20 3.63
N SER A 501 -33.88 -16.70 3.56
CA SER A 501 -34.34 -17.87 4.31
C SER A 501 -33.54 -19.12 3.98
N ALA A 502 -33.29 -19.38 2.69
CA ALA A 502 -32.48 -20.50 2.22
C ALA A 502 -31.03 -20.40 2.72
N LEU A 503 -30.44 -19.20 2.70
CA LEU A 503 -29.07 -18.99 3.16
C LEU A 503 -28.93 -19.23 4.67
N ILE A 504 -29.86 -18.73 5.48
CA ILE A 504 -29.86 -18.92 6.93
C ILE A 504 -30.04 -20.40 7.28
N GLN A 505 -30.91 -21.11 6.58
CA GLN A 505 -31.08 -22.56 6.75
C GLN A 505 -29.80 -23.32 6.39
N ALA A 506 -29.14 -22.98 5.28
CA ALA A 506 -27.87 -23.59 4.89
C ALA A 506 -26.78 -23.33 5.95
N LEU A 507 -26.65 -22.10 6.45
CA LEU A 507 -25.70 -21.76 7.51
C LEU A 507 -26.00 -22.52 8.82
N ARG A 508 -27.26 -22.71 9.20
CA ARG A 508 -27.64 -23.55 10.36
C ARG A 508 -27.28 -25.02 10.15
N ALA A 509 -27.52 -25.58 8.98
CA ALA A 509 -27.23 -26.98 8.66
C ALA A 509 -25.73 -27.33 8.77
N THR A 510 -24.85 -26.34 8.62
CA THR A 510 -23.39 -26.53 8.74
C THR A 510 -22.87 -26.52 10.18
N GLY A 511 -23.74 -26.28 11.16
CA GLY A 511 -23.34 -26.07 12.56
C GLY A 511 -22.67 -24.72 12.82
N ALA A 512 -22.57 -23.85 11.81
CA ALA A 512 -22.00 -22.51 11.91
C ALA A 512 -22.83 -21.56 12.77
N LEU A 513 -24.15 -21.73 12.73
CA LEU A 513 -25.09 -21.05 13.58
C LEU A 513 -25.50 -22.02 14.69
N ARG A 514 -25.08 -21.75 15.93
CA ARG A 514 -25.64 -22.45 17.09
C ARG A 514 -27.16 -22.20 17.07
N ALA A 515 -27.95 -23.25 17.26
CA ALA A 515 -29.38 -23.09 17.50
C ALA A 515 -29.54 -22.20 18.73
N THR A 516 -30.21 -21.06 18.54
CA THR A 516 -30.62 -20.15 19.63
C THR A 516 -31.57 -20.85 20.58
#